data_AF-N1UDF2-F1
#
_entry.id   AF-N1UDF2-F1
#
_cell.length_a   1.000
_cell.length_b   1.000
_cell.length_c   1.000
_cell.angle_alpha   90.00
_cell.angle_beta   90.00
_cell.angle_gamma   90.00
#
_symmetry.space_group_name_H-M   'P 1'
#
loop_
_entity.id
_entity.type
_entity.pdbx_description
1 polymer ?
#
loop_
_entity_poly.entity_id
_entity_poly.type
_entity_poly.pdbx_seq_one_letter_code
_entity_poly.pdbx_strand_id
1 'polypeptide(L)'
;MNLIIEVLEQPTGTVSMGGGYGTITGFSIFTEVGENNLNGTGQKISGRLEFGPFRRLFQITWTEPWLYNKPWSLSLSLFIPLEFIT
;
A
#
# COMPACT_ATOMS: atom_id res chain seq x y z
N MET A 1 41.65 2.13 4.40
CA MET A 1 40.90 1.54 3.27
C MET A 1 39.51 2.12 3.31
N ASN A 2 39.02 2.72 2.21
CA ASN A 2 37.74 3.42 2.17
C ASN A 2 36.80 2.66 1.23
N LEU A 3 35.58 2.36 1.66
CA LEU A 3 34.61 1.60 0.88
C LEU A 3 33.63 2.60 0.26
N ILE A 4 33.74 2.80 -1.05
CA ILE A 4 32.82 3.66 -1.80
C ILE A 4 31.81 2.73 -2.46
N ILE A 5 30.53 2.94 -2.16
CA ILE A 5 29.42 2.23 -2.78
C ILE A 5 28.65 3.25 -3.60
N GLU A 6 28.68 3.09 -4.92
CA GLU A 6 27.85 3.86 -5.84
C GLU A 6 26.55 3.10 -6.09
N VAL A 7 25.41 3.76 -5.91
CA VAL A 7 24.09 3.17 -6.10
C VAL A 7 23.29 4.06 -7.05
N LEU A 8 22.61 3.44 -8.01
CA LEU A 8 21.61 4.10 -8.84
C LEU A 8 20.24 3.91 -8.20
N GLU A 9 19.58 5.01 -7.84
CA GLU A 9 18.24 4.95 -7.24
C GLU A 9 17.20 4.52 -8.27
N GLN A 10 16.24 3.71 -7.82
CA GLN A 10 15.07 3.31 -8.61
C GLN A 10 13.83 4.07 -8.15
N PRO A 11 12.86 4.33 -9.05
CA PRO A 11 11.58 4.87 -8.64
C PRO A 11 10.88 3.90 -7.69
N THR A 12 10.50 4.39 -6.52
CA THR A 12 9.93 3.60 -5.42
C THR A 12 8.41 3.59 -5.39
N GLY A 13 7.78 4.41 -6.23
CA GLY A 13 6.34 4.47 -6.44
C GLY A 13 5.82 3.27 -7.24
N THR A 14 4.74 2.67 -6.77
CA THR A 14 4.06 1.54 -7.40
C THR A 14 2.60 1.87 -7.66
N VAL A 15 2.11 1.43 -8.81
CA VAL A 15 0.69 1.47 -9.15
C VAL A 15 0.30 0.08 -9.61
N SER A 16 -0.67 -0.50 -8.92
CA SER A 16 -1.19 -1.84 -9.19
C SER A 16 -2.68 -1.74 -9.44
N MET A 17 -3.16 -2.39 -10.48
CA MET A 17 -4.59 -2.51 -10.76
C MET A 17 -4.91 -3.96 -11.05
N GLY A 18 -6.05 -4.43 -10.55
CA GLY A 18 -6.48 -5.80 -10.77
C GLY A 18 -7.98 -5.93 -10.64
N GLY A 19 -8.50 -7.08 -11.05
CA GLY A 19 -9.90 -7.41 -10.89
C GLY A 19 -10.11 -8.91 -11.02
N GLY A 20 -11.26 -9.37 -10.52
CA GLY A 20 -11.65 -10.77 -10.56
C GLY A 20 -13.16 -10.91 -10.70
N TYR A 21 -13.62 -12.09 -11.07
CA TYR A 21 -15.04 -12.43 -11.09
C TYR A 21 -15.22 -13.80 -10.44
N GLY A 22 -16.29 -13.95 -9.66
CA GLY A 22 -16.61 -15.21 -9.01
C GLY A 22 -18.10 -15.33 -8.70
N THR A 23 -18.59 -16.55 -8.59
CA THR A 23 -20.02 -16.84 -8.34
C THR A 23 -20.50 -16.28 -6.99
N ILE A 24 -19.61 -16.21 -6.00
CA ILE A 24 -19.92 -15.78 -4.62
C ILE A 24 -19.74 -14.27 -4.45
N THR A 25 -18.68 -13.70 -5.04
CA THR A 25 -18.29 -12.29 -4.84
C THR A 25 -18.69 -11.38 -5.99
N GLY A 26 -19.28 -11.92 -7.05
CA GLY A 26 -19.50 -11.20 -8.30
C GLY A 26 -18.18 -10.70 -8.91
N PHE A 27 -18.27 -9.66 -9.72
CA PHE A 27 -17.12 -8.96 -10.30
C PHE A 27 -16.54 -7.95 -9.30
N SER A 28 -15.22 -7.94 -9.11
CA SER A 28 -14.52 -6.96 -8.27
C SER A 28 -13.34 -6.36 -9.02
N ILE A 29 -13.07 -5.09 -8.73
CA ILE A 29 -11.88 -4.37 -9.18
C ILE A 29 -11.19 -3.73 -8.00
N PHE A 30 -9.88 -3.61 -8.09
CA PHE A 30 -9.11 -2.83 -7.14
C PHE A 30 -8.02 -2.05 -7.85
N THR A 31 -7.66 -0.93 -7.25
CA THR A 31 -6.50 -0.13 -7.63
C THR A 31 -5.75 0.20 -6.36
N GLU A 32 -4.45 0.02 -6.40
CA GLU A 32 -3.54 0.29 -5.31
C GLU A 32 -2.42 1.19 -5.81
N VAL A 33 -2.12 2.21 -5.04
CA VAL A 33 -0.99 3.11 -5.24
C VAL A 33 -0.14 3.06 -3.99
N GLY A 34 1.18 3.02 -4.14
CA GLY A 34 2.08 2.94 -3.01
C GLY A 34 3.39 3.63 -3.27
N GLU A 35 4.07 4.01 -2.19
CA GLU A 35 5.40 4.59 -2.20
C GLU A 35 6.22 3.84 -1.15
N ASN A 36 7.29 3.16 -1.58
CA ASN A 36 8.09 2.30 -0.69
C ASN A 36 9.23 3.03 0.04
N ASN A 37 9.50 4.29 -0.32
CA ASN A 37 10.57 5.07 0.28
C ASN A 37 10.17 6.54 0.37
N LEU A 38 9.15 6.82 1.20
CA LEU A 38 8.60 8.17 1.34
C LEU A 38 9.70 9.15 1.73
N ASN A 39 9.98 10.13 0.85
CA ASN A 39 11.03 11.15 1.01
C ASN A 39 12.43 10.59 1.34
N GLY A 40 12.76 9.36 0.91
CA GLY A 40 14.08 8.77 1.21
C GLY A 40 14.24 8.26 2.65
N THR A 41 13.15 8.20 3.43
CA THR A 41 13.19 7.81 4.86
C THR A 41 13.03 6.31 5.10
N GLY A 42 12.75 5.52 4.06
CA GLY A 42 12.47 4.08 4.16
C GLY A 42 11.03 3.74 4.59
N GLN A 43 10.21 4.75 4.91
CA GLN A 43 8.80 4.59 5.22
C GLN A 43 8.00 4.17 3.98
N LYS A 44 7.00 3.32 4.21
CA LYS A 44 6.09 2.86 3.16
C LYS A 44 4.69 3.39 3.40
N ILE A 45 4.05 3.89 2.35
CA ILE A 45 2.64 4.27 2.39
C ILE A 45 1.93 3.67 1.18
N SER A 46 0.76 3.09 1.38
CA SER A 46 -0.09 2.62 0.30
C SER A 46 -1.55 2.97 0.52
N GLY A 47 -2.24 3.24 -0.59
CA GLY A 47 -3.67 3.46 -0.65
C GLY A 47 -4.27 2.45 -1.62
N ARG A 48 -5.24 1.65 -1.15
CA ARG A 48 -5.93 0.64 -1.92
C ARG A 48 -7.42 0.92 -1.94
N LEU A 49 -7.97 1.07 -3.14
CA LEU A 49 -9.39 1.20 -3.38
C LEU A 49 -9.91 -0.10 -3.99
N GLU A 50 -10.91 -0.69 -3.38
CA GLU A 50 -11.59 -1.90 -3.85
C GLU A 50 -13.06 -1.58 -4.11
N PHE A 51 -13.55 -1.93 -5.30
CA PHE A 51 -14.94 -1.74 -5.71
C PHE A 51 -15.52 -3.05 -6.25
N GLY A 52 -16.66 -3.44 -5.69
CA GLY A 52 -17.43 -4.60 -6.10
C GLY A 52 -18.89 -4.50 -5.64
N PRO A 53 -19.75 -5.43 -6.10
CA PRO A 53 -21.16 -5.46 -5.75
C PRO A 53 -21.39 -5.76 -4.27
N PHE A 54 -20.51 -6.58 -3.65
CA PHE A 54 -20.63 -6.96 -2.23
C PHE A 54 -19.64 -6.26 -1.31
N ARG A 55 -18.55 -5.69 -1.86
CA ARG A 55 -17.49 -5.08 -1.06
C ARG A 55 -16.98 -3.82 -1.73
N ARG A 56 -17.03 -2.72 -1.00
CA ARG A 56 -16.44 -1.44 -1.38
C ARG A 56 -15.64 -0.95 -0.20
N LEU A 57 -14.34 -0.80 -0.40
CA LEU A 57 -13.42 -0.56 0.70
C LEU A 57 -12.34 0.38 0.23
N PHE A 58 -12.09 1.40 1.04
CA PHE A 58 -10.88 2.19 0.94
C PHE A 58 -9.96 1.83 2.10
N GLN A 59 -8.72 1.49 1.77
CA GLN A 59 -7.70 1.12 2.74
C GLN A 59 -6.50 2.05 2.57
N ILE A 60 -6.00 2.56 3.69
CA ILE A 60 -4.70 3.24 3.74
C ILE A 60 -3.82 2.47 4.71
N THR A 61 -2.60 2.17 4.29
CA THR A 61 -1.58 1.52 5.12
C THR A 61 -0.32 2.36 5.14
N TRP A 62 0.21 2.59 6.33
CA TRP A 62 1.53 3.17 6.56
C TRP A 62 2.38 2.20 7.35
N THR A 63 3.65 2.05 6.96
CA THR A 63 4.59 1.13 7.58
C THR A 63 5.93 1.81 7.81
N GLU A 64 6.36 1.79 9.06
CA GLU A 64 7.71 2.14 9.52
C GLU A 64 8.49 0.85 9.80
N PRO A 65 9.45 0.45 8.94
CA PRO A 65 10.21 -0.79 9.12
C PRO A 65 11.28 -0.73 10.21
N TRP A 66 11.78 0.46 10.58
CA TRP A 66 12.88 0.66 11.52
C TRP A 66 12.50 1.59 12.68
N LEU A 67 11.49 1.20 13.45
CA LEU A 67 11.02 1.99 14.58
C LEU A 67 12.14 2.20 15.61
N TYR A 68 12.44 3.46 15.92
CA TYR A 68 13.53 3.85 16.83
C TYR A 68 14.92 3.32 16.45
N ASN A 69 15.23 3.19 15.15
CA ASN A 69 16.48 2.59 14.65
C ASN A 69 16.70 1.15 15.13
N LYS A 70 15.64 0.46 15.52
CA LYS A 70 15.64 -0.96 15.85
C LYS A 70 14.96 -1.72 14.71
N PRO A 71 15.25 -3.02 14.52
CA PRO A 71 14.59 -3.85 13.52
C PRO A 71 13.16 -4.21 13.97
N TRP A 72 12.36 -3.19 14.32
CA TRP A 72 10.98 -3.30 14.74
C TRP A 72 10.12 -2.61 13.69
N SER A 73 9.20 -3.36 13.10
CA SER A 73 8.25 -2.83 12.13
C SER A 73 6.97 -2.41 12.83
N LEU A 74 6.52 -1.17 12.58
CA LEU A 74 5.21 -0.69 12.96
C LEU A 74 4.38 -0.47 11.69
N SER A 75 3.21 -1.10 11.62
CA SER A 75 2.26 -0.90 10.51
C SER A 75 0.92 -0.44 11.04
N LEU A 76 0.41 0.65 10.49
CA LEU A 76 -0.90 1.20 10.76
C LEU A 76 -1.75 1.02 9.50
N SER A 77 -2.92 0.40 9.64
CA SER A 77 -3.86 0.21 8.52
C SER A 77 -5.24 0.68 8.92
N LEU A 78 -5.79 1.59 8.11
CA LEU A 78 -7.14 2.11 8.25
C LEU A 78 -8.01 1.51 7.15
N PHE A 79 -9.13 0.94 7.56
CA PHE A 79 -10.10 0.30 6.67
C PHE A 79 -11.42 1.06 6.77
N ILE A 80 -11.85 1.64 5.65
CA ILE A 80 -13.07 2.45 5.57
C ILE A 80 -14.01 1.73 4.59
N PRO A 81 -15.01 0.99 5.11
CA PRO A 81 -16.10 0.47 4.29
C PRO A 81 -16.84 1.64 3.65
N LEU A 82 -16.96 1.62 2.33
CA LEU A 82 -17.70 2.62 1.57
C LEU A 82 -19.14 2.12 1.44
N GLU A 83 -19.89 2.18 2.54
CA GLU A 83 -21.33 1.95 2.52
C GLU A 83 -22.03 3.25 2.11
N PHE A 84 -22.87 3.21 1.07
CA PHE A 84 -23.72 4.34 0.74
C PHE A 84 -24.78 4.43 1.85
N ILE A 85 -24.70 5.48 2.67
CA ILE A 85 -25.84 5.92 3.49
C ILE A 85 -26.97 6.18 2.49
N THR A 86 -28.01 5.34 2.55
CA THR A 86 -29.24 5.52 1.76
C THR A 86 -30.16 6.48 2.47
#